data_AF-A0A660DWW0-F1
#
_entry.id   AF-A0A660DWW0-F1
#
_cell.length_a   1.000
_cell.length_b   1.000
_cell.length_c   1.000
_cell.angle_alpha   90.00
_cell.angle_beta   90.00
_cell.angle_gamma   90.00
#
_symmetry.space_group_name_H-M   'P 1'
#
loop_
_entity.id
_entity.type
_entity.pdbx_description
1 polymer ?
#
loop_
_entity_poly.entity_id
_entity_poly.type
_entity_poly.pdbx_seq_one_letter_code
_entity_poly.pdbx_strand_id
1 'polypeptide(L)'
;MKKIKSSKELRAIFKPDKACGRIFNHSNAMAYVCNTLIEFDVNGERYSSRRWFINDDNELIYDLGRNWFMNLDMFDRGTSKMENLVAYDNLRPTEPQISLFEL
;
A
#
# COMPACT_ATOMS: atom_id res chain seq x y z
N MET A 1 -14.14 -2.15 -3.36
CA MET A 1 -13.30 -1.33 -4.26
C MET A 1 -13.55 0.13 -3.96
N LYS A 2 -12.51 0.91 -3.71
CA LYS A 2 -12.58 2.35 -3.41
C LYS A 2 -11.55 3.08 -4.27
N LYS A 3 -12.01 4.01 -5.11
CA LYS A 3 -11.11 4.96 -5.79
C LYS A 3 -10.54 5.89 -4.73
N ILE A 4 -9.22 6.00 -4.71
CA ILE A 4 -8.48 6.85 -3.79
C ILE A 4 -8.29 8.20 -4.46
N LYS A 5 -8.72 9.26 -3.77
CA LYS A 5 -8.63 10.63 -4.29
C LYS A 5 -7.60 11.50 -3.55
N SER A 6 -7.08 10.98 -2.44
CA SER A 6 -6.04 11.65 -1.66
C SER A 6 -5.20 10.66 -0.86
N SER A 7 -3.99 11.07 -0.50
CA SER A 7 -3.11 10.41 0.44
C SER A 7 -3.81 10.18 1.78
N LYS A 8 -4.67 11.11 2.22
CA LYS A 8 -5.50 10.94 3.42
C LYS A 8 -6.44 9.74 3.30
N GLU A 9 -7.10 9.56 2.16
CA GLU A 9 -7.97 8.39 1.92
C GLU A 9 -7.18 7.09 1.85
N LEU A 10 -5.97 7.11 1.26
CA LEU A 10 -5.06 5.97 1.25
C LEU A 10 -4.63 5.59 2.67
N ARG A 11 -4.23 6.60 3.45
CA ARG A 11 -3.80 6.47 4.85
C ARG A 11 -4.92 5.99 5.77
N ALA A 12 -6.19 6.29 5.47
CA ALA A 12 -7.32 5.76 6.23
C ALA A 12 -7.54 4.25 6.00
N ILE A 13 -7.04 3.70 4.89
CA ILE A 13 -7.05 2.27 4.59
C ILE A 13 -5.83 1.58 5.19
N PHE A 14 -4.72 2.30 5.21
CA PHE A 14 -3.49 1.91 5.89
C PHE A 14 -3.71 1.85 7.41
N LYS A 15 -3.45 0.69 8.04
CA LYS A 15 -3.66 0.46 9.48
C LYS A 15 -2.33 0.11 10.16
N PRO A 16 -1.49 1.11 10.50
CA PRO A 16 -0.17 0.87 11.09
C PRO A 16 -0.24 0.19 12.47
N ASP A 17 -1.35 0.40 13.19
CA ASP A 17 -1.68 -0.22 14.48
C ASP A 17 -1.97 -1.72 14.38
N LYS A 18 -2.24 -2.23 13.17
CA LYS A 18 -2.37 -3.66 12.87
C LYS A 18 -1.21 -4.09 11.99
N ALA A 19 -0.05 -4.29 12.61
CA ALA A 19 1.17 -4.71 11.91
C ALA A 19 0.89 -5.89 10.96
N CYS A 20 0.94 -5.64 9.65
CA CYS A 20 0.88 -6.68 8.63
C CYS A 20 2.29 -7.20 8.25
N GLY A 21 3.31 -6.89 9.07
CA GLY A 21 4.71 -7.31 8.95
C GLY A 21 5.67 -6.31 9.59
N ARG A 22 6.91 -6.73 9.86
CA ARG A 22 8.01 -5.88 10.37
C ARG A 22 8.78 -5.21 9.22
N ILE A 23 9.33 -4.04 9.51
CA ILE A 23 10.01 -3.09 8.62
C ILE A 23 11.26 -3.69 7.94
N PHE A 24 11.47 -3.36 6.66
CA PHE A 24 12.78 -3.46 6.01
C PHE A 24 13.48 -2.11 6.08
N ASN A 25 14.56 -2.02 6.86
CA ASN A 25 15.37 -0.81 6.94
C ASN A 25 16.33 -0.77 5.74
N HIS A 26 15.85 -0.28 4.60
CA HIS A 26 16.72 0.20 3.55
C HIS A 26 16.73 1.72 3.61
N SER A 27 17.85 2.27 4.09
CA SER A 27 18.19 3.69 4.02
C SER A 27 17.14 4.64 4.64
N ASN A 28 17.17 4.77 5.97
CA ASN A 28 16.49 5.84 6.75
C ASN A 28 14.94 5.88 6.74
N ALA A 29 14.26 4.94 6.11
CA ALA A 29 12.80 4.92 6.02
C ALA A 29 12.17 3.86 6.94
N MET A 30 11.22 4.24 7.80
CA MET A 30 10.34 3.29 8.47
C MET A 30 9.19 2.92 7.53
N ALA A 31 9.23 1.71 6.95
CA ALA A 31 8.18 1.21 6.07
C ALA A 31 7.23 0.27 6.80
N TYR A 32 5.93 0.54 6.70
CA TYR A 32 4.89 -0.30 7.32
C TYR A 32 4.10 -1.06 6.26
N VAL A 33 3.96 -2.39 6.43
CA VAL A 33 3.32 -3.27 5.43
C VAL A 33 1.79 -3.16 5.47
N CYS A 34 1.13 -3.16 4.32
CA CYS A 34 -0.31 -3.41 4.18
C CYS A 34 -0.60 -4.37 3.00
N ASN A 35 -1.50 -5.34 3.21
CA ASN A 35 -1.80 -6.41 2.25
C ASN A 35 -3.06 -6.18 1.39
N THR A 36 -3.64 -4.98 1.42
CA THR A 36 -4.74 -4.61 0.54
C THR A 36 -4.26 -4.57 -0.90
N LEU A 37 -5.02 -5.12 -1.85
CA LEU A 37 -4.69 -4.95 -3.27
C LEU A 37 -4.89 -3.48 -3.65
N ILE A 38 -3.82 -2.87 -4.15
CA ILE A 38 -3.86 -1.57 -4.81
C ILE A 38 -3.62 -1.75 -6.30
N GLU A 39 -4.28 -0.92 -7.11
CA GLU A 39 -4.07 -0.79 -8.54
C GLU A 39 -3.95 0.68 -8.92
N PHE A 40 -3.13 0.99 -9.90
CA PHE A 40 -2.94 2.34 -10.43
C PHE A 40 -2.35 2.25 -11.84
N ASP A 41 -2.45 3.36 -12.58
CA ASP A 41 -1.91 3.46 -13.93
C ASP A 41 -0.66 4.35 -13.92
N VAL A 42 0.37 3.97 -14.67
CA VAL A 42 1.61 4.76 -14.88
C VAL A 42 1.95 4.75 -16.36
N ASN A 43 2.02 5.92 -16.99
CA ASN A 43 2.32 6.06 -18.43
C ASN A 43 1.45 5.16 -19.34
N GLY A 44 0.18 4.94 -18.98
CA GLY A 44 -0.75 4.10 -19.75
C GLY A 44 -0.66 2.60 -19.45
N GLU A 45 0.24 2.17 -18.58
CA GLU A 45 0.35 0.80 -18.12
C GLU A 45 -0.30 0.64 -16.74
N ARG A 46 -1.05 -0.45 -16.55
CA ARG A 46 -1.68 -0.75 -15.26
C ARG A 46 -0.76 -1.59 -14.39
N TYR A 47 -0.57 -1.15 -13.16
CA TYR A 47 0.19 -1.82 -12.13
C TYR A 47 -0.73 -2.24 -10.99
N SER A 48 -0.36 -3.33 -10.33
CA SER A 48 -1.06 -3.81 -9.15
C SER A 48 -0.08 -4.36 -8.13
N SER A 49 -0.39 -4.18 -6.85
CA SER A 49 0.40 -4.76 -5.77
C SER A 49 -0.46 -5.11 -4.58
N ARG A 50 -0.19 -6.28 -3.99
CA ARG A 50 -0.69 -6.67 -2.66
C ARG A 50 0.32 -6.41 -1.56
N ARG A 51 1.51 -5.91 -1.90
CA ARG A 51 2.58 -5.65 -0.95
C ARG A 51 3.02 -4.21 -1.13
N TRP A 52 2.43 -3.35 -0.31
CA TRP A 52 2.73 -1.94 -0.34
C TRP A 52 2.97 -1.39 1.05
N PHE A 53 3.62 -0.25 1.09
CA PHE A 53 4.12 0.40 2.29
C PHE A 53 3.98 1.90 2.16
N ILE A 54 3.85 2.59 3.28
CA ILE A 54 4.06 4.04 3.34
C ILE A 54 5.26 4.29 4.23
N ASN A 55 6.24 5.03 3.72
CA ASN A 55 7.42 5.45 4.48
C ASN A 55 7.21 6.84 5.13
N ASP A 56 8.20 7.25 5.94
CA ASP A 56 8.20 8.54 6.61
C ASP A 56 8.31 9.74 5.64
N ASP A 57 8.84 9.51 4.43
CA ASP A 57 8.93 10.50 3.35
C ASP A 57 7.62 10.70 2.57
N ASN A 58 6.50 10.14 3.07
CA ASN A 58 5.18 10.23 2.44
C ASN A 58 5.15 9.59 1.04
N GLU A 59 5.85 8.48 0.87
CA GLU A 59 5.87 7.71 -0.38
C GLU A 59 5.13 6.38 -0.21
N LEU A 60 4.27 6.06 -1.17
CA LEU A 60 3.70 4.72 -1.32
C LEU A 60 4.66 3.84 -2.10
N ILE A 61 5.34 2.92 -1.43
CA ILE A 61 6.19 1.91 -2.05
C ILE A 61 5.31 0.72 -2.41
N TYR A 62 5.32 0.26 -3.66
CA TYR A 62 4.50 -0.87 -4.13
C TYR A 62 5.32 -2.02 -4.74
N ASP A 63 6.59 -1.77 -5.03
CA ASP A 63 7.59 -2.78 -5.38
C ASP A 63 8.96 -2.36 -4.80
N LEU A 64 9.32 -3.01 -3.68
CA LEU A 64 10.59 -2.74 -2.99
C LEU A 64 11.81 -3.20 -3.81
N GLY A 65 11.68 -4.33 -4.53
CA GLY A 65 12.80 -4.91 -5.29
C GLY A 65 13.23 -4.05 -6.47
N ARG A 66 12.29 -3.30 -7.05
CA ARG A 66 12.55 -2.35 -8.14
C ARG A 66 12.74 -0.90 -7.67
N ASN A 67 12.63 -0.65 -6.37
CA ASN A 67 12.61 0.70 -5.80
C ASN A 67 11.54 1.60 -6.45
N TRP A 68 10.33 1.07 -6.58
CA TRP A 68 9.21 1.78 -7.20
C TRP A 68 8.24 2.31 -6.15
N PHE A 69 8.01 3.61 -6.21
CA PHE A 69 7.21 4.34 -5.24
C PHE A 69 6.48 5.52 -5.87
N MET A 70 5.40 5.95 -5.21
CA MET A 70 4.61 7.13 -5.55
C MET A 70 4.75 8.17 -4.44
N ASN A 71 5.20 9.38 -4.79
CA ASN A 71 5.16 10.51 -3.86
C ASN A 71 3.71 10.97 -3.64
N LEU A 72 3.22 10.86 -2.40
CA LEU A 72 1.81 11.11 -2.10
C LEU A 72 1.44 12.60 -2.12
N ASP A 73 2.39 13.51 -1.92
CA ASP A 73 2.15 14.96 -2.06
C ASP A 73 1.96 15.37 -3.53
N MET A 74 2.66 14.70 -4.45
CA MET A 74 2.41 14.89 -5.90
C MET A 74 1.06 14.32 -6.31
N PHE A 75 0.68 13.17 -5.73
CA PHE A 75 -0.64 12.58 -5.96
C PHE A 75 -1.76 13.52 -5.51
N ASP A 76 -1.66 14.07 -4.30
CA ASP A 76 -2.65 15.03 -3.76
C ASP A 76 -2.76 16.31 -4.59
N ARG A 77 -1.65 16.76 -5.19
CA ARG A 77 -1.61 17.93 -6.07
C ARG A 77 -2.03 17.62 -7.51
N GLY A 78 -2.30 16.36 -7.86
CA GLY A 78 -2.62 15.94 -9.22
C GLY A 78 -1.43 16.05 -10.20
N THR A 79 -0.20 16.05 -9.70
CA THR A 79 1.04 16.15 -10.51
C THR A 79 1.83 14.85 -10.56
N SER A 80 1.36 13.80 -9.89
CA SER A 80 1.93 12.45 -9.97
C SER A 80 1.80 11.89 -11.38
N LYS A 81 2.84 11.17 -11.84
CA LYS A 81 2.75 10.34 -13.07
C LYS A 81 1.88 9.10 -12.89
N MET A 82 1.55 8.78 -11.64
CA MET A 82 0.70 7.66 -11.27
C MET A 82 -0.71 8.17 -11.02
N GLU A 83 -1.67 7.54 -11.69
CA GLU A 83 -3.06 7.96 -11.71
C GLU A 83 -4.00 6.79 -11.39
N ASN A 84 -5.29 7.08 -11.23
CA ASN A 84 -6.34 6.09 -11.04
C ASN A 84 -6.06 5.09 -9.91
N LEU A 85 -5.49 5.56 -8.79
CA LEU A 85 -5.26 4.72 -7.62
C LEU A 85 -6.59 4.19 -7.07
N VAL A 86 -6.70 2.87 -7.01
CA VAL A 86 -7.85 2.14 -6.49
C VAL A 86 -7.35 1.15 -5.45
N ALA A 87 -8.03 1.13 -4.30
CA ALA A 87 -7.81 0.13 -3.27
C ALA A 87 -8.98 -0.86 -3.23
N TYR A 88 -8.68 -2.14 -3.20
CA TYR A 88 -9.65 -3.22 -3.07
C TYR A 88 -9.71 -3.68 -1.62
N ASP A 89 -10.23 -2.81 -0.76
CA ASP A 89 -10.58 -3.17 0.62
C ASP A 89 -11.80 -4.10 0.57
N ASN A 90 -11.53 -5.42 0.59
CA ASN A 90 -12.44 -6.54 0.84
C ASN A 90 -11.68 -7.88 0.84
N LEU A 91 -10.65 -8.02 1.66
CA LEU A 91 -10.48 -9.31 2.33
C LEU A 91 -11.27 -9.17 3.63
N ARG A 92 -12.39 -9.89 3.75
CA ARG A 92 -12.98 -10.22 5.06
C ARG A 92 -11.84 -10.58 6.01
N PRO A 93 -11.94 -10.36 7.34
CA PRO A 93 -11.04 -11.08 8.24
C PRO A 93 -11.02 -12.53 7.76
N THR A 94 -9.85 -13.06 7.41
CA THR A 94 -9.71 -14.50 7.20
C THR A 94 -10.42 -15.13 8.38
N GLU A 95 -11.39 -16.01 8.09
CA GLU A 95 -11.92 -16.92 9.11
C GLU A 95 -10.75 -17.39 9.96
N PRO A 96 -10.91 -17.48 11.31
CA PRO A 96 -9.83 -17.91 12.17
C PRO A 96 -9.20 -19.14 11.52
N GLN A 97 -7.90 -19.05 11.20
CA GLN A 97 -7.19 -20.24 10.78
C GLN A 97 -7.35 -21.22 11.93
N ILE A 98 -8.13 -22.27 11.70
CA ILE A 98 -8.15 -23.40 12.60
C ILE A 98 -6.69 -23.83 12.66
N SER A 99 -6.09 -23.67 13.83
CA SER A 99 -4.74 -24.15 14.12
C SER A 99 -4.73 -25.64 13.77
N LEU A 100 -4.02 -26.00 12.71
CA LEU A 100 -3.67 -27.40 12.43
C LEU A 100 -2.46 -27.86 13.28
N PHE A 101 -2.15 -27.14 14.36
CA PHE A 101 -1.12 -27.51 15.33
C PHE A 101 -1.68 -27.64 16.76
N GLU A 102 -2.90 -28.17 16.88
CA GLU A 102 -3.29 -28.91 18.09
C GLU A 102 -3.80 -30.29 17.67
N LEU A 103 -2.85 -31.23 17.57
CA LEU A 103 -2.88 -32.60 18.09
C LEU A 103 -1.53 -33.28 17.83
#